data_AF-A0AA96FQU2-F1
#
_entry.id   AF-A0AA96FQU2-F1
#
_cell.length_a   1.000
_cell.length_b   1.000
_cell.length_c   1.000
_cell.angle_alpha   90.00
_cell.angle_beta   90.00
_cell.angle_gamma   90.00
#
_symmetry.space_group_name_H-M   'P 1'
#
loop_
_entity.id
_entity.type
_entity.pdbx_description
1 polymer ?
#
loop_
_entity_poly.entity_id
_entity_poly.type
_entity_poly.pdbx_seq_one_letter_code
_entity_poly.pdbx_strand_id
1 'polypeptide(L)'
;MSTRITLPTTVAEVAQALRAIVAGVSLKDGVGVFAGVYLTVTEGILAHLRAGDLFSDPNATGDLDVAFAARFIEAVAAGDRASACWRPLMELREHADIHPLQFALAGINAHVEHDLPLSVVDTCRRLGTTPEALSGDYEKINDVLAQVEQQVRVSLIGDDLPQADPLLHVIGSWSIDRARDVAWGSTLALWELRESTLAYDALAGSLDASVSVACRLLLTPLG
;
A
#
# COMPACT_ATOMS: atom_id res chain seq x y z
N MET A 1 25.74 -1.84 -12.35
CA MET A 1 24.84 -1.45 -13.46
C MET A 1 23.47 -1.24 -12.84
N SER A 2 22.95 -0.02 -12.80
CA SER A 2 21.57 0.21 -12.34
C SER A 2 20.63 -0.38 -13.38
N THR A 3 19.97 -1.48 -13.07
CA THR A 3 18.87 -2.00 -13.86
C THR A 3 17.80 -0.93 -13.91
N ARG A 4 17.50 -0.43 -15.12
CA ARG A 4 16.43 0.56 -15.31
C ARG A 4 15.11 -0.15 -15.04
N ILE A 5 14.42 0.25 -13.98
CA ILE A 5 13.08 -0.27 -13.67
C ILE A 5 12.14 0.29 -14.72
N THR A 6 11.44 -0.58 -15.43
CA THR A 6 10.32 -0.17 -16.29
C THR A 6 9.08 -0.20 -15.41
N LEU A 7 8.50 0.97 -15.15
CA LEU A 7 7.27 1.08 -14.37
C LEU A 7 6.07 0.71 -15.24
N PRO A 8 5.05 0.07 -14.64
CA PRO A 8 3.81 -0.22 -15.34
C PRO A 8 3.09 1.08 -15.73
N THR A 9 2.34 1.01 -16.82
CA THR A 9 1.51 2.11 -17.35
C THR A 9 0.02 1.75 -17.39
N THR A 10 -0.32 0.50 -17.10
CA THR A 10 -1.70 0.02 -17.00
C THR A 10 -1.87 -0.91 -15.80
N VAL A 11 -3.10 -1.03 -15.29
CA VAL A 11 -3.44 -1.95 -14.18
C VAL A 11 -3.09 -3.40 -14.52
N ALA A 12 -3.18 -3.78 -15.80
CA ALA A 12 -2.77 -5.12 -16.24
C ALA A 12 -1.25 -5.35 -16.13
N GLU A 13 -0.45 -4.33 -16.47
CA GLU A 13 1.01 -4.35 -16.29
C GLU A 13 1.39 -4.32 -14.81
N VAL A 14 0.64 -3.60 -13.96
CA VAL A 14 0.79 -3.66 -12.49
C VAL A 14 0.63 -5.10 -12.01
N ALA A 15 -0.48 -5.76 -12.36
CA ALA A 15 -0.72 -7.14 -11.95
C ALA A 15 0.39 -8.09 -12.43
N GLN A 16 0.93 -7.85 -13.63
CA GLN A 16 2.08 -8.62 -14.14
C GLN A 16 3.36 -8.38 -13.32
N ALA A 17 3.65 -7.12 -12.98
CA ALA A 17 4.81 -6.76 -12.16
C ALA A 17 4.72 -7.39 -10.76
N LEU A 18 3.55 -7.34 -10.12
CA LEU A 18 3.32 -7.96 -8.82
C LEU A 18 3.48 -9.48 -8.88
N ARG A 19 2.96 -10.15 -9.91
CA ARG A 19 3.21 -11.60 -10.12
C ARG A 19 4.68 -11.92 -10.26
N ALA A 20 5.44 -11.07 -10.97
CA ALA A 20 6.88 -11.26 -11.13
C ALA A 20 7.64 -11.09 -9.79
N ILE A 21 7.23 -10.12 -8.96
CA ILE A 21 7.78 -9.95 -7.60
C ILE A 21 7.50 -11.18 -6.75
N VAL A 22 6.25 -11.64 -6.70
CA VAL A 22 5.84 -12.84 -5.93
C VAL A 22 6.61 -14.08 -6.37
N ALA A 23 6.76 -14.29 -7.69
CA ALA A 23 7.50 -15.44 -8.21
C ALA A 23 9.03 -15.36 -8.03
N GLY A 24 9.57 -14.15 -7.81
CA GLY A 24 11.00 -13.91 -7.69
C GLY A 24 11.57 -14.06 -6.28
N VAL A 25 10.73 -14.30 -5.27
CA VAL A 25 11.12 -14.31 -3.86
C VAL A 25 10.61 -15.57 -3.16
N SER A 26 11.14 -15.88 -1.98
CA SER A 26 10.66 -17.02 -1.19
C SER A 26 9.24 -16.77 -0.67
N LEU A 27 8.45 -17.84 -0.44
CA LEU A 27 7.07 -17.72 0.07
C LEU A 27 6.97 -17.02 1.45
N LYS A 28 8.06 -17.01 2.21
CA LYS A 28 8.13 -16.37 3.54
C LYS A 28 8.73 -14.96 3.47
N ASP A 29 9.20 -14.54 2.30
CA ASP A 29 9.75 -13.20 2.12
C ASP A 29 8.65 -12.14 2.31
N GLY A 30 8.89 -11.18 3.19
CA GLY A 30 7.90 -10.17 3.57
C GLY A 30 7.43 -9.30 2.40
N VAL A 31 8.30 -9.00 1.43
CA VAL A 31 7.90 -8.30 0.21
C VAL A 31 7.02 -9.20 -0.64
N GLY A 32 7.34 -10.48 -0.75
CA GLY A 32 6.50 -11.48 -1.43
C GLY A 32 5.12 -11.60 -0.80
N VAL A 33 5.05 -11.64 0.53
CA VAL A 33 3.78 -11.72 1.28
C VAL A 33 2.90 -10.49 0.98
N PHE A 34 3.44 -9.28 1.13
CA PHE A 34 2.66 -8.08 0.83
C PHE A 34 2.31 -7.96 -0.67
N ALA A 35 3.25 -8.27 -1.58
CA ALA A 35 2.98 -8.25 -3.02
C ALA A 35 1.85 -9.23 -3.41
N GLY A 36 1.74 -10.37 -2.73
CA GLY A 36 0.63 -11.31 -2.91
C GLY A 36 -0.71 -10.72 -2.51
N VAL A 37 -0.78 -10.09 -1.33
CA VAL A 37 -1.98 -9.37 -0.88
C VAL A 37 -2.36 -8.27 -1.87
N TYR A 38 -1.38 -7.47 -2.30
CA TYR A 38 -1.63 -6.37 -3.21
C TYR A 38 -2.04 -6.83 -4.61
N LEU A 39 -1.50 -7.95 -5.08
CA LEU A 39 -1.91 -8.57 -6.35
C LEU A 39 -3.40 -8.93 -6.32
N THR A 40 -3.90 -9.52 -5.24
CA THR A 40 -5.34 -9.86 -5.10
C THR A 40 -6.23 -8.62 -5.21
N VAL A 41 -5.84 -7.51 -4.57
CA VAL A 41 -6.55 -6.23 -4.69
C VAL A 41 -6.54 -5.73 -6.15
N THR A 42 -5.36 -5.69 -6.75
CA THR A 42 -5.16 -5.19 -8.12
C THR A 42 -5.96 -6.01 -9.14
N GLU A 43 -6.02 -7.33 -8.99
CA GLU A 43 -6.82 -8.20 -9.85
C GLU A 43 -8.33 -7.94 -9.70
N GLY A 44 -8.80 -7.64 -8.49
CA GLY A 44 -10.17 -7.23 -8.23
C GLY A 44 -10.51 -5.90 -8.91
N ILE A 45 -9.66 -4.89 -8.75
CA ILE A 45 -9.81 -3.59 -9.44
C ILE A 45 -9.81 -3.78 -10.97
N LEU A 46 -8.87 -4.57 -11.50
CA LEU A 46 -8.79 -4.87 -12.94
C LEU A 46 -10.06 -5.54 -13.47
N ALA A 47 -10.68 -6.43 -12.69
CA ALA A 47 -11.93 -7.07 -13.07
C ALA A 47 -13.07 -6.04 -13.18
N HIS A 48 -13.22 -5.14 -12.20
CA HIS A 48 -14.21 -4.07 -12.23
C HIS A 48 -13.97 -3.04 -13.34
N LEU A 49 -12.70 -2.68 -13.62
CA LEU A 49 -12.35 -1.81 -14.74
C LEU A 49 -12.73 -2.43 -16.09
N ARG A 50 -12.54 -3.74 -16.25
CA ARG A 50 -12.94 -4.47 -17.47
C ARG A 50 -14.45 -4.60 -17.61
N ALA A 51 -15.15 -4.77 -16.50
CA ALA A 51 -16.61 -4.85 -16.48
C ALA A 51 -17.26 -3.47 -16.70
N GLY A 52 -16.61 -2.39 -16.25
CA GLY A 52 -17.13 -1.03 -16.33
C GLY A 52 -18.33 -0.80 -15.40
N ASP A 53 -18.39 -1.51 -14.27
CA ASP A 53 -19.58 -1.61 -13.42
C ASP A 53 -19.49 -0.84 -12.09
N LEU A 54 -18.27 -0.55 -11.62
CA LEU A 54 -18.03 0.02 -10.30
C LEU A 54 -17.67 1.52 -10.35
N PHE A 55 -16.67 1.87 -11.15
CA PHE A 55 -16.04 3.19 -11.11
C PHE A 55 -16.76 4.21 -11.98
N SER A 56 -16.90 5.42 -11.47
CA SER A 56 -17.54 6.54 -12.16
C SER A 56 -16.61 7.11 -13.23
N ASP A 57 -15.30 7.14 -12.97
CA ASP A 57 -14.25 7.39 -13.96
C ASP A 57 -13.21 6.25 -13.95
N PRO A 58 -13.39 5.22 -14.81
CA PRO A 58 -12.46 4.10 -14.92
C PRO A 58 -11.05 4.52 -15.35
N ASN A 59 -10.90 5.61 -16.11
CA ASN A 59 -9.58 6.07 -16.55
C ASN A 59 -8.82 6.71 -15.38
N ALA A 60 -9.47 7.63 -14.65
CA ALA A 60 -8.86 8.25 -13.47
C ALA A 60 -8.53 7.20 -12.39
N THR A 61 -9.39 6.20 -12.22
CA THR A 61 -9.16 5.07 -11.31
C THR A 61 -7.93 4.26 -11.74
N GLY A 62 -7.82 3.90 -13.01
CA GLY A 62 -6.64 3.18 -13.53
C GLY A 62 -5.35 3.98 -13.41
N ASP A 63 -5.43 5.29 -13.64
CA ASP A 63 -4.32 6.23 -13.50
C ASP A 63 -3.82 6.32 -12.06
N LEU A 64 -4.73 6.34 -11.09
CA LEU A 64 -4.43 6.30 -9.66
C LEU A 64 -3.83 4.96 -9.26
N ASP A 65 -4.41 3.83 -9.69
CA ASP A 65 -3.91 2.49 -9.41
C ASP A 65 -2.45 2.31 -9.89
N VAL A 66 -2.16 2.75 -11.11
CA VAL A 66 -0.80 2.72 -11.66
C VAL A 66 0.16 3.61 -10.87
N ALA A 67 -0.24 4.84 -10.53
CA ALA A 67 0.59 5.76 -9.73
C ALA A 67 0.83 5.22 -8.31
N PHE A 68 -0.15 4.54 -7.74
CA PHE A 68 -0.07 3.90 -6.45
C PHE A 68 0.91 2.72 -6.48
N ALA A 69 0.74 1.81 -7.44
CA ALA A 69 1.60 0.65 -7.65
C ALA A 69 3.06 1.01 -7.90
N ALA A 70 3.29 2.08 -8.68
CA ALA A 70 4.63 2.53 -9.01
C ALA A 70 5.48 2.79 -7.75
N ARG A 71 4.90 3.41 -6.71
CA ARG A 71 5.61 3.70 -5.45
C ARG A 71 6.15 2.43 -4.77
N PHE A 72 5.32 1.40 -4.68
CA PHE A 72 5.76 0.12 -4.12
C PHE A 72 6.83 -0.55 -4.99
N ILE A 73 6.65 -0.57 -6.31
CA ILE A 73 7.60 -1.20 -7.25
C ILE A 73 8.96 -0.47 -7.19
N GLU A 74 8.96 0.86 -7.11
CA GLU A 74 10.17 1.66 -6.90
C GLU A 74 10.85 1.34 -5.57
N ALA A 75 10.07 1.20 -4.49
CA ALA A 75 10.61 0.83 -3.18
C ALA A 75 11.26 -0.57 -3.21
N VAL A 76 10.62 -1.56 -3.83
CA VAL A 76 11.18 -2.91 -3.99
C VAL A 76 12.51 -2.87 -4.73
N ALA A 77 12.59 -2.09 -5.80
CA ALA A 77 13.80 -1.99 -6.60
C ALA A 77 14.90 -1.13 -5.94
N ALA A 78 14.52 -0.20 -5.06
CA ALA A 78 15.46 0.58 -4.25
C ALA A 78 16.08 -0.25 -3.10
N GLY A 79 15.35 -1.25 -2.59
CA GLY A 79 15.77 -2.09 -1.46
C GLY A 79 16.01 -1.25 -0.21
N ASP A 80 17.17 -1.39 0.43
CA ASP A 80 17.54 -0.65 1.64
C ASP A 80 17.56 0.88 1.45
N ARG A 81 17.61 1.36 0.20
CA ARG A 81 17.57 2.78 -0.16
C ARG A 81 16.15 3.30 -0.41
N ALA A 82 15.12 2.51 -0.15
CA ALA A 82 13.73 2.96 -0.23
C ALA A 82 13.44 4.12 0.74
N SER A 83 12.28 4.76 0.54
CA SER A 83 11.72 5.75 1.47
C SER A 83 11.63 5.18 2.88
N ALA A 84 11.57 6.06 3.90
CA ALA A 84 11.62 5.61 5.27
C ALA A 84 10.45 4.67 5.62
N CYS A 85 9.26 4.89 5.06
CA CYS A 85 8.07 4.07 5.28
C CYS A 85 8.25 2.61 4.84
N TRP A 86 8.99 2.36 3.75
CA TRP A 86 9.23 1.04 3.19
C TRP A 86 10.50 0.36 3.71
N ARG A 87 11.49 1.14 4.14
CA ARG A 87 12.79 0.63 4.58
C ARG A 87 12.71 -0.49 5.63
N PRO A 88 11.85 -0.42 6.69
CA PRO A 88 11.73 -1.50 7.67
C PRO A 88 11.36 -2.84 7.05
N LEU A 89 10.43 -2.84 6.09
CA LEU A 89 10.03 -4.06 5.39
C LEU A 89 11.19 -4.60 4.55
N MET A 90 11.93 -3.73 3.87
CA MET A 90 13.09 -4.14 3.06
C MET A 90 14.22 -4.73 3.91
N GLU A 91 14.50 -4.13 5.08
CA GLU A 91 15.53 -4.57 6.03
C GLU A 91 15.19 -5.93 6.67
N LEU A 92 13.90 -6.19 6.95
CA LEU A 92 13.45 -7.32 7.76
C LEU A 92 12.75 -8.43 6.96
N ARG A 93 12.62 -8.29 5.64
CA ARG A 93 11.83 -9.19 4.76
C ARG A 93 12.18 -10.69 4.86
N GLU A 94 13.38 -11.07 5.29
CA GLU A 94 13.79 -12.47 5.43
C GLU A 94 13.88 -12.94 6.89
N HIS A 95 13.44 -12.12 7.86
CA HIS A 95 13.56 -12.44 9.28
C HIS A 95 12.65 -13.61 9.68
N ALA A 96 13.24 -14.70 10.17
CA ALA A 96 12.53 -15.95 10.45
C ALA A 96 11.47 -15.84 11.55
N ASP A 97 11.70 -14.96 12.54
CA ASP A 97 10.83 -14.80 13.72
C ASP A 97 9.76 -13.70 13.55
N ILE A 98 9.54 -13.24 12.31
CA ILE A 98 8.46 -12.30 11.96
C ILE A 98 7.38 -13.07 11.20
N HIS A 99 6.14 -12.95 11.68
CA HIS A 99 5.01 -13.66 11.09
C HIS A 99 4.62 -13.04 9.72
N PRO A 100 4.21 -13.83 8.70
CA PRO A 100 3.72 -13.31 7.42
C PRO A 100 2.66 -12.21 7.55
N LEU A 101 1.76 -12.34 8.53
CA LEU A 101 0.76 -11.30 8.79
C LEU A 101 1.36 -9.95 9.21
N GLN A 102 2.47 -9.94 9.95
CA GLN A 102 3.16 -8.69 10.29
C GLN A 102 3.72 -8.02 9.03
N PHE A 103 4.28 -8.81 8.10
CA PHE A 103 4.72 -8.28 6.81
C PHE A 103 3.57 -7.71 5.98
N ALA A 104 2.44 -8.41 5.92
CA ALA A 104 1.24 -7.92 5.24
C ALA A 104 0.76 -6.59 5.85
N LEU A 105 0.63 -6.52 7.18
CA LEU A 105 0.19 -5.29 7.86
C LEU A 105 1.18 -4.14 7.68
N ALA A 106 2.48 -4.39 7.80
CA ALA A 106 3.49 -3.35 7.59
C ALA A 106 3.47 -2.82 6.15
N GLY A 107 3.31 -3.70 5.17
CA GLY A 107 3.16 -3.30 3.77
C GLY A 107 1.88 -2.51 3.52
N ILE A 108 0.74 -2.94 4.07
CA ILE A 108 -0.51 -2.19 3.95
C ILE A 108 -0.39 -0.83 4.63
N ASN A 109 0.25 -0.75 5.80
CA ASN A 109 0.47 0.49 6.52
C ASN A 109 1.31 1.47 5.68
N ALA A 110 2.45 1.02 5.14
CA ALA A 110 3.29 1.83 4.26
C ALA A 110 2.54 2.29 3.01
N HIS A 111 1.80 1.40 2.38
CA HIS A 111 1.10 1.71 1.16
C HIS A 111 -0.09 2.64 1.39
N VAL A 112 -0.99 2.33 2.32
CA VAL A 112 -2.20 3.12 2.56
C VAL A 112 -1.88 4.46 3.22
N GLU A 113 -1.03 4.51 4.24
CA GLU A 113 -0.84 5.76 4.99
C GLU A 113 0.16 6.71 4.33
N HIS A 114 1.12 6.22 3.55
CA HIS A 114 2.12 7.07 2.88
C HIS A 114 1.95 7.15 1.37
N ASP A 115 1.87 6.02 0.66
CA ASP A 115 1.88 6.04 -0.80
C ASP A 115 0.56 6.59 -1.36
N LEU A 116 -0.57 6.21 -0.77
CA LEU A 116 -1.90 6.56 -1.28
C LEU A 116 -2.13 8.09 -1.28
N PRO A 117 -1.87 8.84 -0.19
CA PRO A 117 -2.06 10.30 -0.20
C PRO A 117 -1.24 11.00 -1.27
N LEU A 118 0.01 10.59 -1.43
CA LEU A 118 0.90 11.15 -2.44
C LEU A 118 0.44 10.80 -3.86
N SER A 119 0.00 9.56 -4.08
CA SER A 119 -0.50 9.12 -5.39
C SER A 119 -1.81 9.78 -5.79
N VAL A 120 -2.69 10.08 -4.84
CA VAL A 120 -3.90 10.89 -5.11
C VAL A 120 -3.51 12.31 -5.52
N VAL A 121 -2.62 12.97 -4.76
CA VAL A 121 -2.16 14.33 -5.10
C VAL A 121 -1.48 14.37 -6.48
N ASP A 122 -0.59 13.43 -6.76
CA ASP A 122 0.12 13.35 -8.04
C ASP A 122 -0.87 13.09 -9.20
N THR A 123 -1.86 12.23 -9.00
CA THR A 123 -2.92 11.96 -9.98
C THR A 123 -3.78 13.19 -10.22
N CYS A 124 -4.22 13.89 -9.16
CA CYS A 124 -4.98 15.12 -9.27
C CYS A 124 -4.22 16.20 -10.06
N ARG A 125 -2.92 16.39 -9.78
CA ARG A 125 -2.05 17.32 -10.53
C ARG A 125 -1.97 16.93 -12.01
N ARG A 126 -1.77 15.64 -12.32
CA ARG A 126 -1.65 15.13 -13.69
C ARG A 126 -2.95 15.33 -14.49
N LEU A 127 -4.09 15.06 -13.88
CA LEU A 127 -5.41 15.13 -14.51
C LEU A 127 -6.02 16.55 -14.50
N GLY A 128 -5.40 17.50 -13.79
CA GLY A 128 -5.96 18.84 -13.62
C GLY A 128 -7.26 18.85 -12.83
N THR A 129 -7.40 17.95 -11.86
CA THR A 129 -8.60 17.78 -11.02
C THR A 129 -8.27 17.99 -9.54
N THR A 130 -9.27 17.86 -8.65
CA THR A 130 -9.10 17.97 -7.19
C THR A 130 -9.38 16.63 -6.50
N PRO A 131 -8.88 16.41 -5.27
CA PRO A 131 -9.20 15.20 -4.51
C PRO A 131 -10.69 14.97 -4.35
N GLU A 132 -11.49 16.02 -4.12
CA GLU A 132 -12.94 15.92 -3.96
C GLU A 132 -13.64 15.33 -5.20
N ALA A 133 -13.08 15.56 -6.39
CA ALA A 133 -13.61 14.96 -7.62
C ALA A 133 -13.33 13.44 -7.71
N LEU A 134 -12.30 12.95 -7.01
CA LEU A 134 -11.92 11.54 -6.96
C LEU A 134 -12.49 10.80 -5.73
N SER A 135 -13.10 11.51 -4.77
CA SER A 135 -13.49 10.92 -3.47
C SER A 135 -14.47 9.75 -3.62
N GLY A 136 -15.40 9.83 -4.57
CA GLY A 136 -16.38 8.77 -4.81
C GLY A 136 -15.77 7.46 -5.32
N ASP A 137 -14.77 7.53 -6.21
CA ASP A 137 -14.07 6.32 -6.68
C ASP A 137 -13.02 5.86 -5.65
N TYR A 138 -12.44 6.77 -4.88
CA TYR A 138 -11.61 6.45 -3.71
C TYR A 138 -12.37 5.61 -2.68
N GLU A 139 -13.61 5.97 -2.34
CA GLU A 139 -14.47 5.20 -1.44
C GLU A 139 -14.74 3.78 -1.98
N LYS A 140 -14.95 3.62 -3.28
CA LYS A 140 -15.16 2.29 -3.88
C LYS A 140 -13.89 1.43 -3.86
N ILE A 141 -12.71 2.03 -4.06
CA ILE A 141 -11.43 1.33 -3.89
C ILE A 141 -11.29 0.86 -2.44
N ASN A 142 -11.71 1.67 -1.47
CA ASN A 142 -11.72 1.30 -0.06
C ASN A 142 -12.62 0.08 0.20
N ASP A 143 -13.80 0.01 -0.41
CA ASP A 143 -14.67 -1.16 -0.28
C ASP A 143 -14.01 -2.45 -0.79
N VAL A 144 -13.33 -2.38 -1.96
CA VAL A 144 -12.57 -3.52 -2.52
C VAL A 144 -11.44 -3.93 -1.59
N LEU A 145 -10.66 -2.97 -1.09
CA LEU A 145 -9.57 -3.23 -0.15
C LEU A 145 -10.07 -3.85 1.16
N ALA A 146 -11.27 -3.48 1.65
CA ALA A 146 -11.83 -4.01 2.90
C ALA A 146 -12.22 -5.48 2.76
N GLN A 147 -12.76 -5.86 1.61
CA GLN A 147 -13.08 -7.26 1.31
C GLN A 147 -11.82 -8.12 1.26
N VAL A 148 -10.74 -7.61 0.66
CA VAL A 148 -9.46 -8.32 0.60
C VAL A 148 -8.81 -8.41 1.97
N GLU A 149 -8.88 -7.37 2.82
CA GLU A 149 -8.35 -7.43 4.19
C GLU A 149 -9.00 -8.58 4.99
N GLN A 150 -10.33 -8.72 4.93
CA GLN A 150 -11.03 -9.81 5.61
C GLN A 150 -10.52 -11.18 5.14
N GLN A 151 -10.31 -11.34 3.83
CA GLN A 151 -9.78 -12.59 3.26
C GLN A 151 -8.33 -12.86 3.67
N VAL A 152 -7.49 -11.82 3.73
CA VAL A 152 -6.09 -11.90 4.14
C VAL A 152 -5.98 -12.22 5.62
N ARG A 153 -6.79 -11.57 6.47
CA ARG A 153 -6.86 -11.84 7.90
C ARG A 153 -7.24 -13.30 8.15
N VAL A 154 -8.27 -13.82 7.47
CA VAL A 154 -8.68 -15.23 7.59
C VAL A 154 -7.60 -16.19 7.08
N SER A 155 -6.99 -15.91 5.93
CA SER A 155 -6.00 -16.82 5.32
C SER A 155 -4.65 -16.84 6.03
N LEU A 156 -4.21 -15.72 6.63
CA LEU A 156 -2.92 -15.63 7.31
C LEU A 156 -2.97 -15.94 8.81
N ILE A 157 -4.11 -15.79 9.48
CA ILE A 157 -4.26 -16.19 10.90
C ILE A 157 -4.43 -17.71 11.03
N GLY A 158 -5.07 -18.37 10.04
CA GLY A 158 -5.43 -19.78 10.15
C GLY A 158 -6.36 -20.07 11.34
N ASP A 159 -6.61 -21.34 11.66
CA ASP A 159 -7.47 -21.75 12.78
C ASP A 159 -6.71 -21.85 14.14
N ASP A 160 -5.40 -21.57 14.17
CA ASP A 160 -4.50 -22.02 15.23
C ASP A 160 -3.91 -20.92 16.14
N LEU A 161 -4.27 -19.64 16.00
CA LEU A 161 -3.78 -18.59 16.93
C LEU A 161 -4.53 -18.62 18.27
N PRO A 162 -3.84 -18.76 19.42
CA PRO A 162 -4.46 -18.68 20.73
C PRO A 162 -5.14 -17.32 20.95
N GLN A 163 -6.30 -17.29 21.59
CA GLN A 163 -7.12 -16.08 21.81
C GLN A 163 -6.43 -14.93 22.59
N ALA A 164 -5.24 -15.18 23.16
CA ALA A 164 -4.41 -14.23 23.89
C ALA A 164 -3.05 -13.95 23.20
N ASP A 165 -2.91 -14.29 21.93
CA ASP A 165 -1.67 -14.05 21.18
C ASP A 165 -1.41 -12.53 21.01
N PRO A 166 -0.19 -12.04 21.32
CA PRO A 166 0.20 -10.65 21.07
C PRO A 166 -0.08 -10.18 19.63
N LEU A 167 0.00 -11.07 18.64
CA LEU A 167 -0.41 -10.80 17.26
C LEU A 167 -1.87 -10.40 17.19
N LEU A 168 -2.78 -11.16 17.82
CA LEU A 168 -4.21 -10.85 17.80
C LEU A 168 -4.52 -9.49 18.44
N HIS A 169 -3.74 -9.06 19.43
CA HIS A 169 -3.88 -7.73 20.01
C HIS A 169 -3.43 -6.62 19.04
N VAL A 170 -2.28 -6.79 18.39
CA VAL A 170 -1.79 -5.86 17.36
C VAL A 170 -2.77 -5.78 16.18
N ILE A 171 -3.24 -6.93 15.70
CA ILE A 171 -4.25 -7.08 14.63
C ILE A 171 -5.60 -6.46 15.03
N GLY A 172 -6.01 -6.60 16.29
CA GLY A 172 -7.24 -6.02 16.82
C GLY A 172 -7.17 -4.50 16.98
N SER A 173 -5.97 -3.95 17.17
CA SER A 173 -5.74 -2.51 17.32
C SER A 173 -5.60 -1.77 15.98
N TRP A 174 -5.21 -2.46 14.91
CA TRP A 174 -5.03 -1.89 13.59
C TRP A 174 -6.32 -2.01 12.75
N SER A 175 -6.77 -0.90 12.17
CA SER A 175 -8.02 -0.80 11.41
C SER A 175 -7.74 -0.11 10.08
N ILE A 176 -8.00 -0.81 8.97
CA ILE A 176 -7.83 -0.24 7.64
C ILE A 176 -8.73 0.99 7.41
N ASP A 177 -9.94 0.98 7.99
CA ASP A 177 -10.86 2.10 7.87
C ASP A 177 -10.25 3.36 8.49
N ARG A 178 -9.64 3.23 9.67
CA ARG A 178 -8.91 4.35 10.28
C ARG A 178 -7.68 4.76 9.48
N ALA A 179 -6.91 3.81 8.96
CA ALA A 179 -5.75 4.11 8.12
C ALA A 179 -6.16 4.91 6.87
N ARG A 180 -7.31 4.59 6.27
CA ARG A 180 -7.87 5.31 5.11
C ARG A 180 -8.40 6.69 5.46
N ASP A 181 -9.05 6.85 6.62
CA ASP A 181 -9.47 8.16 7.11
C ASP A 181 -8.26 9.08 7.31
N VAL A 182 -7.19 8.53 7.89
CA VAL A 182 -5.90 9.23 8.06
C VAL A 182 -5.26 9.54 6.70
N ALA A 183 -5.28 8.58 5.77
CA ALA A 183 -4.76 8.77 4.42
C ALA A 183 -5.54 9.88 3.70
N TRP A 184 -6.87 9.89 3.79
CA TRP A 184 -7.70 10.93 3.18
C TRP A 184 -7.44 12.31 3.78
N GLY A 185 -7.35 12.40 5.11
CA GLY A 185 -6.96 13.65 5.78
C GLY A 185 -5.58 14.14 5.33
N SER A 186 -4.62 13.22 5.17
CA SER A 186 -3.28 13.53 4.67
C SER A 186 -3.30 14.01 3.21
N THR A 187 -4.14 13.40 2.36
CA THR A 187 -4.37 13.84 0.97
C THR A 187 -4.83 15.28 0.93
N LEU A 188 -5.86 15.64 1.72
CA LEU A 188 -6.40 17.00 1.74
C LEU A 188 -5.37 18.02 2.25
N ALA A 189 -4.62 17.67 3.30
CA ALA A 189 -3.56 18.53 3.83
C ALA A 189 -2.42 18.74 2.83
N LEU A 190 -1.93 17.67 2.19
CA LEU A 190 -0.91 17.73 1.15
C LEU A 190 -1.40 18.51 -0.07
N TRP A 191 -2.66 18.33 -0.46
CA TRP A 191 -3.28 19.07 -1.55
C TRP A 191 -3.34 20.56 -1.25
N GLU A 192 -3.77 20.98 -0.06
CA GLU A 192 -3.82 22.40 0.30
C GLU A 192 -2.42 23.04 0.30
N LEU A 193 -1.41 22.31 0.78
CA LEU A 193 -0.03 22.77 0.84
C LEU A 193 0.74 22.65 -0.49
N ARG A 194 0.10 22.15 -1.56
CA ARG A 194 0.75 21.75 -2.82
C ARG A 194 1.53 22.86 -3.54
N GLU A 195 1.18 24.12 -3.31
CA GLU A 195 1.82 25.30 -3.90
C GLU A 195 3.04 25.79 -3.08
N SER A 196 3.20 25.30 -1.85
CA SER A 196 4.31 25.62 -0.96
C SER A 196 5.26 24.42 -0.87
N THR A 197 6.30 24.40 -1.71
CA THR A 197 7.28 23.29 -1.75
C THR A 197 7.83 22.95 -0.37
N LEU A 198 8.23 23.97 0.42
CA LEU A 198 8.78 23.73 1.76
C LEU A 198 7.77 23.07 2.70
N ALA A 199 6.51 23.53 2.71
CA ALA A 199 5.49 22.98 3.61
C ALA A 199 5.02 21.59 3.17
N TYR A 200 4.89 21.40 1.85
CA TYR A 200 4.56 20.10 1.26
C TYR A 200 5.63 19.05 1.59
N ASP A 201 6.91 19.36 1.34
CA ASP A 201 8.02 18.45 1.58
C ASP A 201 8.17 18.14 3.08
N ALA A 202 7.94 19.12 3.95
CA ALA A 202 7.96 18.91 5.39
C ALA A 202 6.85 17.96 5.86
N LEU A 203 5.62 18.12 5.34
CA LEU A 203 4.50 17.23 5.68
C LEU A 203 4.72 15.83 5.11
N ALA A 204 5.12 15.71 3.85
CA ALA A 204 5.42 14.43 3.20
C ALA A 204 6.55 13.69 3.93
N GLY A 205 7.62 14.39 4.32
CA GLY A 205 8.72 13.81 5.10
C GLY A 205 8.30 13.39 6.51
N SER A 206 7.43 14.16 7.17
CA SER A 206 6.86 13.78 8.48
C SER A 206 5.98 12.54 8.37
N LEU A 207 5.21 12.41 7.29
CA LEU A 207 4.39 11.24 7.00
C LEU A 207 5.28 10.01 6.78
N ASP A 208 6.30 10.12 5.91
CA ASP A 208 7.28 9.05 5.63
C ASP A 208 7.95 8.54 6.91
N ALA A 209 8.40 9.45 7.77
CA ALA A 209 9.03 9.11 9.04
C ALA A 209 8.06 8.45 10.04
N SER A 210 6.83 8.97 10.16
CA SER A 210 5.84 8.45 11.11
C SER A 210 5.40 7.03 10.74
N VAL A 211 5.13 6.81 9.46
CA VAL A 211 4.78 5.50 8.91
C VAL A 211 5.95 4.52 9.06
N SER A 212 7.20 4.97 8.89
CA SER A 212 8.39 4.15 9.19
C SER A 212 8.41 3.62 10.62
N VAL A 213 8.11 4.47 11.60
CA VAL A 213 8.06 4.08 13.02
C VAL A 213 6.99 3.02 13.25
N ALA A 214 5.79 3.22 12.71
CA ALA A 214 4.70 2.24 12.80
C ALA A 214 5.09 0.90 12.17
N CYS A 215 5.69 0.91 10.97
CA CYS A 215 6.18 -0.30 10.31
C CYS A 215 7.24 -1.05 11.15
N ARG A 216 8.17 -0.34 11.81
CA ARG A 216 9.15 -0.98 12.71
C ARG A 216 8.49 -1.65 13.91
N LEU A 217 7.45 -1.04 14.48
CA LEU A 217 6.70 -1.62 15.59
C LEU A 217 5.92 -2.86 15.14
N LEU A 218 5.25 -2.79 13.98
CA LEU A 218 4.52 -3.92 13.39
C LEU A 218 5.44 -5.11 13.10
N LEU A 219 6.69 -4.86 12.72
CA LEU A 219 7.70 -5.86 12.39
C LEU A 219 8.56 -6.30 13.60
N THR A 220 8.09 -6.08 14.82
CA THR A 220 8.78 -6.59 16.01
C THR A 220 8.79 -8.13 16.00
N PRO A 221 9.97 -8.80 16.02
CA PRO A 221 10.03 -10.26 16.06
C PRO A 221 9.37 -10.82 17.32
N LEU A 222 8.64 -11.93 17.19
CA LEU A 222 7.86 -12.51 18.29
C LEU A 222 8.42 -13.85 18.83
N GLY A 223 9.46 -14.38 18.19
CA GLY A 223 10.25 -15.54 18.66
C GLY A 223 9.96 -16.84 17.93
#